data_AF-A0A2K3KWU7-F1
#
_entry.id   AF-A0A2K3KWU7-F1
#
_cell.length_a   1.000
_cell.length_b   1.000
_cell.length_c   1.000
_cell.angle_alpha   90.00
_cell.angle_beta   90.00
_cell.angle_gamma   90.00
#
_symmetry.space_group_name_H-M   'P 1'
#
loop_
_entity.id
_entity.type
_entity.pdbx_description
1 polymer ?
#
loop_
_entity_poly.entity_id
_entity_poly.type
_entity_poly.pdbx_seq_one_letter_code
_entity_poly.pdbx_strand_id
1 'polypeptide(L)'
;MTLLLGPPSSGKTTLLLALAGKLDPKLKFSGKVTYNGHEMNEFVPQRTSAYVDQHDLHIGEMTVRETLAFSARVQGVGPRY
;
A
#
# COMPACT_ATOMS: atom_id res chain seq x y z
N MET A 1 -2.28 10.81 12.63
CA MET A 1 -3.34 10.81 11.59
C MET A 1 -3.14 12.05 10.75
N THR A 2 -3.14 11.93 9.42
CA THR A 2 -2.89 13.04 8.49
C THR A 2 -3.99 13.05 7.44
N LEU A 3 -4.51 14.23 7.10
CA LEU A 3 -5.55 14.43 6.08
C LEU A 3 -4.95 15.13 4.86
N LEU A 4 -5.14 14.56 3.68
CA LEU A 4 -4.69 15.14 2.40
C LEU A 4 -5.91 15.54 1.55
N LEU A 5 -6.11 16.85 1.37
CA LEU A 5 -7.21 17.41 0.58
C LEU A 5 -6.67 18.08 -0.69
N GLY A 6 -7.50 18.10 -1.73
CA GLY A 6 -7.18 18.74 -3.00
C GLY A 6 -8.25 18.44 -4.06
N PRO A 7 -8.37 19.28 -5.11
CA PRO A 7 -9.38 19.10 -6.15
C PRO A 7 -9.16 17.80 -6.95
N PRO A 8 -10.14 17.34 -7.75
CA PRO A 8 -9.92 16.25 -8.70
C PRO A 8 -8.67 16.50 -9.57
N SER A 9 -7.94 15.43 -9.91
CA SER A 9 -6.68 15.51 -10.67
C SER A 9 -5.50 16.24 -10.01
N SER A 10 -5.58 16.57 -8.71
CA SER A 10 -4.46 17.23 -7.99
C SER A 10 -3.31 16.30 -7.58
N GLY A 11 -3.32 15.02 -8.01
CA GLY A 11 -2.24 14.06 -7.73
C GLY A 11 -2.27 13.40 -6.34
N LYS A 12 -3.35 13.51 -5.55
CA LYS A 12 -3.45 12.88 -4.22
C LYS A 12 -3.21 11.37 -4.26
N THR A 13 -3.92 10.67 -5.15
CA THR A 13 -3.79 9.23 -5.35
C THR A 13 -2.36 8.87 -5.76
N THR A 14 -1.78 9.63 -6.70
CA THR A 14 -0.40 9.48 -7.16
C THR A 14 0.60 9.62 -6.00
N LEU A 15 0.41 10.61 -5.13
CA LEU A 15 1.25 10.82 -3.96
C LEU A 15 1.15 9.66 -2.96
N LEU A 16 -0.06 9.19 -2.66
CA LEU A 16 -0.26 8.05 -1.75
C LEU A 16 0.35 6.75 -2.31
N LEU A 17 0.24 6.52 -3.62
CA LEU A 17 0.91 5.40 -4.29
C LEU A 17 2.43 5.54 -4.24
N ALA A 18 2.99 6.74 -4.41
CA ALA A 18 4.42 7.01 -4.29
C ALA A 18 4.93 6.69 -2.87
N LEU A 19 4.22 7.14 -1.85
CA LEU A 19 4.56 6.83 -0.45
C LEU A 19 4.46 5.31 -0.20
N ALA A 20 3.43 4.64 -0.69
CA ALA A 20 3.29 3.19 -0.52
C ALA A 20 4.29 2.34 -1.34
N GLY A 21 5.17 2.97 -2.14
CA GLY A 21 6.07 2.27 -3.07
C GLY A 21 5.34 1.57 -4.22
N LYS A 22 4.10 1.97 -4.53
CA LYS A 22 3.25 1.40 -5.59
C LYS A 22 3.10 2.31 -6.82
N LEU A 23 3.88 3.38 -6.91
CA LEU A 23 3.89 4.25 -8.09
C LEU A 23 4.46 3.50 -9.31
N ASP A 24 3.92 3.77 -10.50
CA ASP A 24 4.45 3.21 -11.75
C ASP A 24 5.95 3.57 -11.90
N PRO A 25 6.84 2.56 -12.02
CA PRO A 25 8.29 2.78 -12.17
C PRO A 25 8.68 3.62 -13.39
N LYS A 26 7.81 3.75 -14.40
CA LYS A 26 8.06 4.57 -15.59
C LYS A 26 7.92 6.08 -15.32
N LEU A 27 7.29 6.46 -14.22
CA LEU A 27 7.12 7.86 -13.85
C LEU A 27 8.41 8.43 -13.25
N LYS A 28 8.68 9.70 -13.55
CA LYS A 28 9.79 10.42 -12.92
C LYS A 28 9.41 10.76 -11.49
N PHE A 29 10.27 10.38 -10.54
CA PHE A 29 10.17 10.74 -9.14
C PHE A 29 11.33 11.69 -8.79
N SER A 30 11.04 12.74 -8.02
CA SER A 30 12.04 13.66 -7.49
C SER A 30 11.75 14.01 -6.04
N GLY A 31 12.78 14.43 -5.31
CA GLY A 31 12.72 14.62 -3.86
C GLY A 31 13.11 13.37 -3.08
N LYS A 32 12.89 13.39 -1.76
CA LYS A 32 13.28 12.33 -0.84
C LYS A 32 12.11 11.97 0.07
N VAL A 33 11.91 10.67 0.26
CA VAL A 33 10.95 10.11 1.23
C VAL A 33 11.74 9.22 2.17
N THR A 34 11.49 9.37 3.47
CA THR A 34 12.12 8.53 4.49
C THR A 34 11.08 7.90 5.40
N TYR A 35 11.34 6.66 5.80
CA TYR A 35 10.56 5.90 6.78
C TYR A 35 11.47 5.65 7.97
N ASN A 36 11.18 6.28 9.10
CA ASN A 36 12.02 6.20 10.31
C ASN A 36 13.50 6.50 10.06
N GLY A 37 13.79 7.48 9.19
CA GLY A 37 15.15 7.87 8.83
C GLY A 37 15.77 7.10 7.67
N HIS A 38 15.16 6.01 7.22
CA HIS A 38 15.63 5.20 6.08
C HIS A 38 14.98 5.64 4.77
N GLU A 39 15.78 5.76 3.72
CA GLU A 39 15.34 5.99 2.35
C GLU A 39 14.61 4.77 1.78
N MET A 40 13.73 5.02 0.80
CA MET A 40 12.87 4.01 0.16
C MET A 40 13.63 2.87 -0.52
N ASN A 41 14.91 3.04 -0.84
CA ASN A 41 15.80 2.04 -1.43
C ASN A 41 16.53 1.18 -0.37
N GLU A 42 16.48 1.54 0.91
CA GLU A 42 17.13 0.80 2.00
C GLU A 42 16.29 -0.38 2.50
N PHE A 43 15.02 -0.46 2.11
CA PHE A 43 14.07 -1.49 2.53
C PHE A 43 13.03 -1.76 1.44
N VAL A 44 12.00 -2.57 1.75
CA VAL A 44 10.88 -2.87 0.83
C VAL A 44 9.63 -2.12 1.32
N PRO A 45 9.30 -0.93 0.76
CA PRO A 45 8.21 -0.09 1.25
C PRO A 45 6.85 -0.77 1.31
N GLN A 46 6.58 -1.70 0.40
CA GLN A 46 5.32 -2.43 0.29
C GLN A 46 5.12 -3.45 1.42
N ARG A 47 6.18 -3.78 2.18
CA ARG A 47 6.09 -4.61 3.39
C ARG A 47 5.88 -3.80 4.67
N THR A 48 6.25 -2.52 4.65
CA THR A 48 6.17 -1.62 5.81
C THR A 48 4.95 -0.70 5.73
N SER A 49 4.44 -0.44 4.53
CA SER A 49 3.30 0.42 4.28
C SER A 49 2.24 -0.30 3.45
N ALA A 50 0.97 -0.05 3.77
CA ALA A 50 -0.16 -0.59 3.05
C ALA A 50 -0.96 0.54 2.41
N TYR A 51 -1.32 0.36 1.13
CA TYR A 51 -2.24 1.23 0.41
C TYR A 51 -3.59 0.53 0.29
N VAL A 52 -4.64 1.16 0.80
CA VAL A 52 -6.04 0.74 0.62
C VAL A 52 -6.59 1.54 -0.56
N ASP A 53 -7.03 0.82 -1.59
CA ASP A 53 -7.53 1.44 -2.83
C ASP A 53 -8.95 2.00 -2.63
N GLN A 54 -9.42 2.76 -3.62
CA GLN A 54 -10.80 3.23 -3.69
C GLN A 54 -11.79 2.10 -3.98
N HIS A 55 -11.32 1.02 -4.60
CA HIS A 55 -12.12 -0.14 -4.95
C HIS A 55 -11.74 -1.32 -4.08
N ASP A 56 -12.73 -1.90 -3.42
CA ASP A 56 -12.57 -3.14 -2.68
C ASP A 56 -12.61 -4.33 -3.64
N LEU A 57 -11.60 -5.20 -3.56
CA LEU A 57 -11.53 -6.44 -4.33
C LEU A 57 -11.74 -7.62 -3.38
N HIS A 58 -12.96 -8.17 -3.42
CA HIS A 58 -13.36 -9.31 -2.60
C HIS A 58 -13.97 -10.43 -3.45
N ILE A 59 -13.80 -11.67 -2.98
CA ILE A 59 -14.47 -12.85 -3.55
C ILE A 59 -15.83 -12.94 -2.88
N GLY A 60 -16.90 -12.74 -3.65
CA GLY A 60 -18.28 -12.59 -3.13
C GLY A 60 -18.83 -13.87 -2.48
N GLU A 61 -18.25 -15.02 -2.81
CA GLU A 61 -18.63 -16.33 -2.31
C GLU A 61 -18.00 -16.67 -0.95
N MET A 62 -17.03 -15.86 -0.48
CA MET A 62 -16.31 -16.11 0.78
C MET A 62 -16.92 -15.32 1.94
N THR A 63 -16.99 -15.97 3.10
CA THR A 63 -17.28 -15.27 4.35
C THR A 63 -16.11 -14.38 4.76
N VAL A 64 -16.37 -13.39 5.62
CA VAL A 64 -15.32 -12.49 6.17
C VAL A 64 -14.18 -13.29 6.82
N ARG A 65 -14.50 -14.34 7.59
CA ARG A 65 -13.50 -15.20 8.24
C ARG A 65 -12.59 -15.88 7.21
N GLU A 66 -13.17 -16.41 6.14
CA GLU A 66 -12.43 -17.09 5.09
C GLU A 66 -11.55 -16.12 4.32
N THR A 67 -12.05 -14.92 4.01
CA THR A 67 -11.29 -13.86 3.32
C THR A 67 -10.07 -13.44 4.14
N LEU A 68 -10.23 -13.23 5.45
CA LEU A 68 -9.10 -12.90 6.34
C LEU A 68 -8.11 -14.06 6.46
N ALA A 69 -8.59 -15.30 6.61
CA ALA A 69 -7.73 -16.48 6.69
C ALA A 69 -6.96 -16.75 5.38
N PHE A 70 -7.58 -16.47 4.23
CA PHE A 70 -6.91 -16.51 2.93
C PHE A 70 -5.83 -15.44 2.83
N SER A 71 -6.16 -14.17 3.10
CA SER A 71 -5.22 -13.03 3.09
C SER A 71 -4.01 -13.27 4.01
N ALA A 72 -4.23 -13.78 5.22
CA ALA A 72 -3.15 -14.07 6.16
C ALA A 72 -2.18 -15.12 5.58
N ARG A 73 -2.70 -16.22 5.02
CA ARG A 73 -1.88 -17.29 4.43
C ARG A 73 -1.05 -16.81 3.24
N VAL A 74 -1.63 -16.01 2.33
CA VAL A 74 -0.89 -15.50 1.15
C VAL A 74 0.12 -14.41 1.51
N GLN A 75 -0.08 -13.70 2.63
CA GLN A 75 0.89 -12.76 3.18
C GLN A 75 1.99 -13.44 4.01
N GLY A 76 1.95 -14.78 4.16
CA GLY A 76 2.94 -15.52 4.94
C GLY A 76 2.76 -15.40 6.46
N VAL A 77 1.54 -15.08 6.92
CA VAL A 77 1.20 -14.92 8.34
C VAL A 77 0.41 -16.16 8.81
N GLY A 78 0.94 -16.91 9.78
CA GLY A 78 0.21 -18.01 10.42
C GLY A 78 1.11 -19.04 11.12
N PRO A 79 0.57 -19.86 12.05
CA PRO A 79 1.33 -20.73 12.97
C PRO A 79 2.02 -21.94 12.31
N ARG A 80 2.01 -22.05 10.97
CA ARG A 80 2.65 -23.13 10.22
C ARG A 80 3.91 -22.68 9.47
N TYR A 81 4.43 -21.50 9.81
CA TYR A 81 5.76 -21.01 9.46
C TYR A 81 6.42 -20.42 10.70
#